data_AF-A0A662FVH2-F1
#
_entry.id   AF-A0A662FVH2-F1
#
_cell.length_a   1.000
_cell.length_b   1.000
_cell.length_c   1.000
_cell.angle_alpha   90.00
_cell.angle_beta   90.00
_cell.angle_gamma   90.00
#
_symmetry.space_group_name_H-M   'P 1'
#
loop_
_entity.id
_entity.type
_entity.pdbx_description
1 polymer ?
#
loop_
_entity_poly.entity_id
_entity_poly.type
_entity_poly.pdbx_seq_one_letter_code
_entity_poly.pdbx_strand_id
1 'polypeptide(L)'
;MDVGKNIKRILSEQAEMLRKNQVNVQELYNLGTIMLAMAYITGENYYYVLSNAFYTFSDTLTPFLKLVSMPLSIEFRQQTERLLDELKRKVPRILDTISEAIGTDKCKAMEAAAELLMISDRLNNVTENLKNLVVISTQE
;
A
#
# COMPACT_ATOMS: atom_id res chain seq x y z
N MET A 1 -21.26 -15.99 -6.73
CA MET A 1 -19.85 -15.84 -6.30
C MET A 1 -19.82 -14.79 -5.21
N ASP A 2 -19.31 -15.11 -4.02
CA ASP A 2 -19.33 -14.21 -2.86
C ASP A 2 -18.13 -13.25 -2.94
N VAL A 3 -18.38 -12.04 -3.42
CA VAL A 3 -17.36 -10.99 -3.65
C VAL A 3 -16.55 -10.73 -2.38
N GLY A 4 -17.19 -10.78 -1.20
CA GLY A 4 -16.51 -10.60 0.08
C GLY A 4 -15.45 -11.67 0.36
N LYS A 5 -15.74 -12.95 0.07
CA LYS A 5 -14.75 -14.04 0.24
C LYS A 5 -13.55 -13.88 -0.68
N ASN A 6 -13.76 -13.41 -1.90
CA ASN A 6 -12.67 -13.15 -2.84
C ASN A 6 -11.78 -11.99 -2.39
N ILE A 7 -12.36 -10.92 -1.87
CA ILE A 7 -11.59 -9.78 -1.33
C ILE A 7 -10.72 -10.22 -0.17
N LYS A 8 -11.29 -10.97 0.79
CA LYS A 8 -10.54 -11.46 1.95
C LYS A 8 -9.35 -12.32 1.53
N ARG A 9 -9.57 -13.22 0.55
CA ARG A 9 -8.51 -14.06 -0.02
C ARG A 9 -7.39 -13.20 -0.63
N ILE A 10 -7.73 -12.24 -1.49
CA ILE A 10 -6.73 -11.39 -2.17
C ILE A 10 -5.94 -10.57 -1.14
N LEU A 11 -6.59 -9.99 -0.12
CA LEU A 11 -5.91 -9.24 0.94
C LEU A 11 -4.88 -10.10 1.69
N SER A 12 -5.26 -11.30 2.10
CA SER A 12 -4.36 -12.22 2.79
C SER A 12 -3.24 -12.74 1.88
N GLU A 13 -3.51 -12.96 0.59
CA GLU A 13 -2.47 -13.30 -0.40
C GLU A 13 -1.46 -12.15 -0.57
N GLN A 14 -1.93 -10.90 -0.68
CA GLN A 14 -1.03 -9.74 -0.78
C GLN A 14 -0.24 -9.52 0.51
N ALA A 15 -0.81 -9.79 1.68
CA ALA A 15 -0.09 -9.77 2.96
C ALA A 15 1.07 -10.77 2.97
N GLU A 16 0.83 -12.01 2.55
CA GLU A 16 1.86 -13.05 2.40
C GLU A 16 2.92 -12.69 1.36
N MET A 17 2.51 -12.18 0.19
CA MET A 17 3.43 -11.79 -0.88
C MET A 17 4.34 -10.64 -0.45
N LEU A 18 3.83 -9.67 0.31
CA LEU A 18 4.62 -8.57 0.80
C LEU A 18 5.69 -9.01 1.81
N ARG A 19 5.39 -10.00 2.68
CA ARG A 19 6.39 -10.63 3.57
C ARG A 19 7.55 -11.23 2.79
N LYS A 20 7.29 -11.71 1.56
CA LYS A 20 8.25 -12.36 0.66
C LYS A 20 8.89 -11.42 -0.38
N ASN A 21 8.66 -10.10 -0.31
CA ASN A 21 9.09 -9.14 -1.34
C ASN A 21 8.53 -9.40 -2.75
N GLN A 22 7.35 -10.02 -2.83
CA GLN A 22 6.70 -10.41 -4.09
C GLN A 22 5.35 -9.71 -4.28
N VAL A 23 5.11 -8.60 -3.58
CA VAL A 23 3.82 -7.89 -3.64
C VAL A 23 3.45 -7.51 -5.07
N ASN A 24 2.20 -7.76 -5.45
CA ASN A 24 1.68 -7.36 -6.75
C ASN A 24 0.91 -6.04 -6.59
N VAL A 25 1.54 -4.94 -7.00
CA VAL A 25 0.93 -3.61 -6.86
C VAL A 25 -0.34 -3.46 -7.70
N GLN A 26 -0.46 -4.18 -8.82
CA GLN A 26 -1.68 -4.19 -9.63
C GLN A 26 -2.86 -4.84 -8.89
N GLU A 27 -2.61 -5.87 -8.09
CA GLU A 27 -3.68 -6.50 -7.28
C GLU A 27 -4.17 -5.55 -6.18
N LEU A 28 -3.27 -4.78 -5.56
CA LEU A 28 -3.64 -3.74 -4.60
C LEU A 28 -4.47 -2.63 -5.26
N TYR A 29 -4.09 -2.21 -6.47
CA TYR A 29 -4.87 -1.26 -7.25
C TYR A 29 -6.26 -1.81 -7.61
N ASN A 30 -6.33 -3.07 -8.02
CA ASN A 30 -7.59 -3.76 -8.35
C ASN A 30 -8.50 -3.87 -7.11
N LEU A 31 -7.93 -4.11 -5.92
CA LEU A 31 -8.68 -4.04 -4.67
C LEU A 31 -9.29 -2.65 -4.48
N GLY A 32 -8.54 -1.57 -4.74
CA GLY A 32 -9.07 -0.20 -4.74
C GLY A 32 -10.30 -0.04 -5.64
N THR A 33 -10.25 -0.59 -6.85
CA THR A 33 -11.37 -0.58 -7.81
C THR A 33 -12.57 -1.38 -7.33
N ILE A 34 -12.34 -2.56 -6.73
CA ILE A 34 -13.41 -3.37 -6.15
C ILE A 34 -14.09 -2.64 -4.99
N MET A 35 -13.31 -2.01 -4.10
CA MET A 35 -13.86 -1.20 -3.01
C MET A 35 -14.69 -0.03 -3.54
N LEU A 36 -14.20 0.66 -4.58
CA LEU A 36 -14.93 1.76 -5.21
C LEU A 36 -16.28 1.27 -5.77
N ALA A 37 -16.27 0.15 -6.49
CA ALA A 37 -17.49 -0.45 -7.02
C ALA A 37 -18.47 -0.84 -5.90
N MET A 38 -17.98 -1.41 -4.79
CA MET A 38 -18.81 -1.69 -3.63
C MET A 38 -19.40 -0.41 -3.02
N ALA A 39 -18.63 0.67 -2.96
CA ALA A 39 -19.12 1.95 -2.47
C ALA A 39 -20.27 2.49 -3.34
N TYR A 40 -20.14 2.40 -4.67
CA TYR A 40 -21.22 2.77 -5.61
C TYR A 40 -22.47 1.91 -5.46
N ILE A 41 -22.30 0.59 -5.32
CA ILE A 41 -23.43 -0.34 -5.25
C ILE A 41 -24.16 -0.23 -3.91
N THR A 42 -23.43 -0.09 -2.81
CA THR A 42 -23.99 -0.11 -1.45
C THR A 42 -24.35 1.26 -0.92
N GLY A 43 -23.77 2.33 -1.49
CA GLY A 43 -23.87 3.69 -0.95
C GLY A 43 -23.07 3.90 0.34
N GLU A 44 -22.25 2.93 0.77
CA GLU A 44 -21.53 3.02 2.04
C GLU A 44 -20.18 3.73 1.89
N ASN A 45 -20.06 4.88 2.56
CA ASN A 45 -18.90 5.77 2.46
C ASN A 45 -17.57 5.13 2.87
N TYR A 46 -17.57 4.14 3.77
CA TYR A 46 -16.32 3.55 4.25
C TYR A 46 -15.58 2.76 3.15
N TYR A 47 -16.30 2.23 2.15
CA TYR A 47 -15.67 1.60 1.00
C TYR A 47 -14.93 2.62 0.10
N TYR A 48 -15.38 3.88 0.03
CA TYR A 48 -14.61 4.93 -0.63
C TYR A 48 -13.30 5.21 0.09
N VAL A 49 -13.31 5.22 1.43
CA VAL A 49 -12.10 5.41 2.25
C VAL A 49 -11.10 4.28 2.00
N LEU A 50 -11.56 3.04 2.03
CA LEU A 50 -10.73 1.87 1.72
C LEU A 50 -10.17 1.94 0.30
N SER A 51 -11.01 2.28 -0.69
CA SER A 51 -10.60 2.45 -2.08
C SER A 51 -9.45 3.45 -2.22
N ASN A 52 -9.62 4.65 -1.65
CA ASN A 52 -8.59 5.69 -1.67
C ASN A 52 -7.30 5.25 -0.98
N ALA A 53 -7.38 4.52 0.13
CA ALA A 53 -6.20 3.99 0.81
C ALA A 53 -5.43 3.01 -0.08
N PHE A 54 -6.11 2.08 -0.76
CA PHE A 54 -5.47 1.14 -1.68
C PHE A 54 -4.87 1.82 -2.90
N TYR A 55 -5.56 2.78 -3.52
CA TYR A 55 -5.01 3.54 -4.64
C TYR A 55 -3.78 4.33 -4.23
N THR A 56 -3.88 5.13 -3.16
CA THR A 56 -2.77 5.95 -2.67
C THR A 56 -1.56 5.09 -2.31
N PHE A 57 -1.78 3.95 -1.65
CA PHE A 57 -0.69 3.03 -1.34
C PHE A 57 -0.07 2.43 -2.59
N SER A 58 -0.87 2.02 -3.58
CA SER A 58 -0.36 1.44 -4.83
C SER A 58 0.45 2.45 -5.65
N ASP A 59 -0.03 3.69 -5.74
CA ASP A 59 0.60 4.78 -6.47
C ASP A 59 1.93 5.21 -5.83
N THR A 60 2.04 5.12 -4.51
CA THR A 60 3.27 5.46 -3.77
C THR A 60 4.24 4.28 -3.66
N LEU A 61 3.74 3.05 -3.59
CA LEU A 61 4.55 1.84 -3.51
C LEU A 61 5.29 1.54 -4.82
N THR A 62 4.63 1.70 -5.98
CA THR A 62 5.24 1.44 -7.29
C THR A 62 6.56 2.20 -7.52
N PRO A 63 6.60 3.55 -7.39
CA PRO A 63 7.84 4.29 -7.58
C PRO A 63 8.85 4.02 -6.47
N PHE A 64 8.41 3.79 -5.23
CA PHE A 64 9.31 3.40 -4.15
C PHE A 64 10.04 2.08 -4.43
N LEU A 65 9.33 1.04 -4.87
CA LEU A 65 9.95 -0.26 -5.20
C LEU A 65 10.94 -0.15 -6.36
N LYS A 66 10.64 0.66 -7.37
CA LYS A 66 11.59 0.98 -8.45
C LYS A 66 12.85 1.63 -7.89
N LEU A 67 12.69 2.57 -6.96
CA LEU A 67 13.80 3.30 -6.36
C LEU A 67 14.71 2.40 -5.51
N VAL A 68 14.14 1.47 -4.74
CA VAL A 68 14.91 0.49 -3.94
C VAL A 68 15.82 -0.37 -4.83
N SER A 69 15.46 -0.61 -6.09
CA SER A 69 16.29 -1.36 -7.04
C SER A 69 17.45 -0.57 -7.66
N MET A 70 17.51 0.76 -7.46
CA MET A 70 18.54 1.61 -8.03
C MET A 70 19.85 1.59 -7.20
N PRO A 71 21.01 1.87 -7.81
CA PRO A 71 22.25 2.05 -7.07
C PRO A 71 22.22 3.38 -6.28
N LEU A 72 21.81 3.30 -5.02
CA LEU A 72 21.74 4.44 -4.10
C LEU A 72 23.04 4.63 -3.33
N SER A 73 23.28 5.87 -2.86
CA SER A 73 24.34 6.15 -1.88
C SER A 73 24.09 5.36 -0.58
N ILE A 74 25.13 5.17 0.24
CA ILE A 74 25.06 4.37 1.47
C ILE A 74 23.97 4.91 2.42
N GLU A 75 23.87 6.22 2.59
CA GLU A 75 22.88 6.85 3.45
C GLU A 75 21.45 6.57 2.98
N PHE A 76 21.18 6.76 1.68
CA PHE A 76 19.85 6.52 1.12
C PHE A 76 19.49 5.04 1.08
N ARG A 77 20.46 4.16 0.84
CA ARG A 77 20.25 2.72 0.97
C ARG A 77 19.76 2.37 2.37
N GLN A 78 20.41 2.85 3.43
CA GLN A 78 19.97 2.59 4.80
C GLN A 78 18.56 3.11 5.09
N GLN A 79 18.22 4.30 4.58
CA GLN A 79 16.86 4.86 4.75
C GLN A 79 15.81 4.00 4.04
N THR A 80 16.07 3.61 2.79
CA THR A 80 15.14 2.77 2.00
C THR A 80 15.00 1.35 2.58
N GLU A 81 16.09 0.74 3.06
CA GLU A 81 16.06 -0.58 3.71
C GLU A 81 15.24 -0.55 5.01
N ARG A 82 15.43 0.48 5.85
CA ARG A 82 14.63 0.65 7.07
C ARG A 82 13.13 0.76 6.76
N LEU A 83 12.78 1.53 5.73
CA LEU A 83 11.39 1.69 5.33
C LEU A 83 10.83 0.39 4.71
N LEU A 84 11.63 -0.33 3.92
CA LEU A 84 11.26 -1.64 3.38
C LEU A 84 10.99 -2.66 4.49
N ASP A 85 11.81 -2.69 5.53
CA ASP A 85 11.60 -3.56 6.70
C ASP A 85 10.38 -3.16 7.52
N GLU A 86 10.03 -1.88 7.54
CA GLU A 86 8.79 -1.41 8.13
C GLU A 86 7.58 -1.87 7.31
N LEU A 87 7.62 -1.74 5.98
CA LEU A 87 6.56 -2.22 5.09
C LEU A 87 6.27 -3.70 5.33
N LYS A 88 7.31 -4.53 5.34
CA LYS A 88 7.20 -5.99 5.57
C LYS A 88 6.57 -6.34 6.92
N ARG A 89 6.72 -5.48 7.93
CA ARG A 89 6.21 -5.73 9.28
C ARG A 89 4.80 -5.20 9.49
N LYS A 90 4.51 -4.00 9.00
CA LYS A 90 3.25 -3.29 9.29
C LYS A 90 2.16 -3.56 8.27
N VAL A 91 2.46 -3.43 6.98
CA VAL A 91 1.43 -3.52 5.94
C VAL A 91 0.73 -4.88 5.91
N PRO A 92 1.40 -6.04 6.09
CA PRO A 92 0.67 -7.31 6.15
C PRO A 92 -0.35 -7.35 7.29
N ARG A 93 -0.03 -6.79 8.46
CA ARG A 93 -0.95 -6.72 9.61
C ARG A 93 -2.13 -5.80 9.32
N ILE A 94 -1.89 -4.70 8.62
CA ILE A 94 -2.93 -3.77 8.19
C ILE A 94 -3.88 -4.46 7.20
N LEU A 95 -3.33 -5.17 6.20
CA LEU A 95 -4.12 -5.91 5.21
C LEU A 95 -4.93 -7.04 5.87
N ASP A 96 -4.34 -7.78 6.81
CA ASP A 96 -5.05 -8.80 7.59
C ASP A 96 -6.17 -8.16 8.43
N THR A 97 -5.93 -7.01 9.05
CA THR A 97 -6.94 -6.27 9.82
C THR A 97 -8.11 -5.81 8.95
N ILE A 98 -7.84 -5.26 7.75
CA ILE A 98 -8.87 -4.89 6.78
C ILE A 98 -9.64 -6.14 6.34
N SER A 99 -8.95 -7.26 6.08
CA SER A 99 -9.57 -8.54 5.66
C SER A 99 -10.54 -9.09 6.72
N GLU A 100 -10.18 -9.01 8.00
CA GLU A 100 -11.03 -9.43 9.10
C GLU A 100 -12.25 -8.51 9.28
N ALA A 101 -12.02 -7.20 9.20
CA ALA A 101 -13.00 -6.16 9.52
C ALA A 101 -13.97 -5.83 8.37
N ILE A 102 -13.62 -6.14 7.12
CA ILE A 102 -14.44 -5.76 5.98
C ILE A 102 -15.82 -6.44 6.02
N GLY A 103 -16.86 -5.62 5.91
CA GLY A 103 -18.26 -6.06 6.00
C GLY A 103 -18.77 -6.35 7.42
N THR A 104 -17.94 -6.22 8.46
CA THR A 104 -18.33 -6.52 9.86
C THR A 104 -18.07 -5.34 10.79
N ASP A 105 -16.87 -4.75 10.74
CA ASP A 105 -16.43 -3.66 11.62
C ASP A 105 -15.84 -2.52 10.80
N LYS A 106 -16.72 -1.57 10.44
CA LYS A 106 -16.38 -0.44 9.56
C LYS A 106 -15.34 0.49 10.19
N CYS A 107 -15.41 0.71 11.50
CA CYS A 107 -14.48 1.58 12.22
C CYS A 107 -13.08 0.97 12.20
N LYS A 108 -12.94 -0.30 12.56
CA LYS A 108 -11.65 -1.00 12.54
C LYS A 108 -11.05 -1.06 11.14
N ALA A 109 -11.87 -1.28 10.12
CA ALA A 109 -11.42 -1.25 8.72
C ALA A 109 -10.89 0.14 8.32
N MET A 110 -11.56 1.21 8.75
CA MET A 110 -11.13 2.60 8.48
C MET A 110 -9.87 2.99 9.25
N GLU A 111 -9.72 2.57 10.50
CA GLU A 111 -8.50 2.78 11.28
C GLU A 111 -7.29 2.13 10.60
N ALA A 112 -7.44 0.88 10.16
CA ALA A 112 -6.41 0.19 9.39
C ALA A 112 -6.12 0.89 8.04
N ALA A 113 -7.15 1.42 7.37
CA ALA A 113 -6.98 2.21 6.16
C ALA A 113 -6.18 3.50 6.42
N ALA A 114 -6.41 4.17 7.56
CA ALA A 114 -5.66 5.35 7.96
C ALA A 114 -4.18 5.02 8.21
N GLU A 115 -3.88 3.89 8.86
CA GLU A 115 -2.50 3.41 9.02
C GLU A 115 -1.83 3.16 7.65
N LEU A 116 -2.56 2.57 6.69
CA LEU A 116 -2.06 2.36 5.34
C LEU A 116 -1.73 3.69 4.63
N LEU A 117 -2.59 4.71 4.79
CA LEU A 117 -2.36 6.05 4.26
C LEU A 117 -1.14 6.72 4.89
N MET A 118 -0.94 6.58 6.20
CA MET A 118 0.26 7.10 6.88
C MET A 118 1.55 6.46 6.36
N ILE A 119 1.51 5.16 6.04
CA ILE A 119 2.64 4.48 5.38
C ILE A 119 2.85 5.03 3.97
N SER A 120 1.76 5.25 3.23
CA SER A 120 1.80 5.79 1.86
C SER A 120 2.45 7.17 1.80
N ASP A 121 2.08 8.08 2.73
CA ASP A 121 2.70 9.40 2.85
C ASP A 121 4.21 9.31 3.06
N ARG A 122 4.65 8.41 3.95
CA ARG A 122 6.09 8.20 4.21
C ARG A 122 6.83 7.64 3.01
N LEU A 123 6.23 6.71 2.27
CA LEU A 123 6.79 6.21 1.01
C LEU A 123 6.92 7.32 -0.01
N ASN A 124 5.89 8.16 -0.14
CA ASN A 124 5.89 9.29 -1.05
C ASN A 124 7.00 10.29 -0.71
N ASN A 125 7.11 10.68 0.56
CA ASN A 125 8.11 11.65 1.01
C ASN A 125 9.54 11.17 0.75
N VAL A 126 9.85 9.90 1.02
CA VAL A 126 11.17 9.32 0.70
C VAL A 126 11.39 9.28 -0.81
N THR A 127 10.38 8.86 -1.57
CA THR A 127 10.48 8.76 -3.04
C THR A 127 10.71 10.13 -3.68
N GLU A 128 9.97 11.16 -3.30
CA GLU A 128 10.09 12.52 -3.84
C GLU A 128 11.42 13.17 -3.44
N ASN A 129 11.86 13.03 -2.18
CA ASN A 129 13.16 13.53 -1.74
C ASN A 129 14.30 12.95 -2.60
N LEU A 130 14.22 11.67 -2.96
CA LEU A 130 15.26 10.99 -3.70
C LEU A 130 15.21 11.27 -5.21
N LYS A 131 14.02 11.44 -5.81
CA LYS A 131 13.90 11.93 -7.19
C LYS A 131 14.63 13.26 -7.38
N ASN A 132 14.48 14.17 -6.42
CA ASN A 132 15.12 15.48 -6.46
C ASN A 132 16.66 15.42 -6.37
N LEU A 133 17.22 14.36 -5.78
CA LEU A 133 18.67 14.18 -5.66
C LEU A 133 19.31 13.56 -6.91
N VAL A 134 18.64 12.59 -7.54
CA VAL A 134 19.14 11.93 -8.77
C VAL A 134 19.20 12.89 -9.97
N VAL A 135 18.32 13.91 -9.99
CA VAL A 135 18.31 14.95 -11.03
C VAL A 135 19.51 15.90 -10.91
N ILE A 136 20.09 16.08 -9.72
CA ILE A 136 21.25 16.97 -9.53
C ILE A 136 22.55 16.28 -9.96
N SER A 137 22.66 14.95 -9.84
CA SER A 137 23.88 14.19 -10.17
C SER A 137 24.06 13.85 -11.66
N THR A 138 23.15 14.28 -12.54
CA THR A 138 23.23 14.02 -14.00
C THR A 138 23.74 15.24 -14.80
N GLN A 139 24.27 16.26 -14.13
CA GLN A 139 24.85 17.45 -14.75
C GLN A 139 26.40 17.54 -14.68
N GLU A 140 27.09 16.42 -14.45
CA GLU A 140 28.55 16.35 -14.62
C GLU A 140 28.96 15.64 -15.92
#